data_AF-A0A0K0JQK3-F1
#
_entry.id   AF-A0A0K0JQK3-F1
#
_cell.length_a   1.000
_cell.length_b   1.000
_cell.length_c   1.000
_cell.angle_alpha   90.00
_cell.angle_beta   90.00
_cell.angle_gamma   90.00
#
_symmetry.space_group_name_H-M   'P 1'
#
loop_
_entity.id
_entity.type
_entity.pdbx_description
1 polymer ?
#
loop_
_entity_poly.entity_id
_entity_poly.type
_entity_poly.pdbx_seq_one_letter_code
_entity_poly.pdbx_strand_id
1 'polypeptide(L)'
;MIRLMMSISNTQDLAAEFIFILCKKSVNRFVKYCGFGHAAGLLANRGILNALNTSKHQSDSEASETEDYKAVETQVNPVTGCIEPAGENPFTGMTEEQKEYEVHRLMNDINKLMNQGLITPGRVGKDGQLEPVKHVLELVKDDDAEPDKSDSEDGVGS
;
A
#
# COMPACT_ATOMS: atom_id res chain seq x y z
N MET A 1 -8.35 -21.21 0.02
CA MET A 1 -9.15 -20.66 -1.09
C MET A 1 -8.48 -19.47 -1.76
N ILE A 2 -8.03 -18.43 -1.05
CA ILE A 2 -7.34 -17.28 -1.68
C ILE A 2 -6.12 -17.71 -2.52
N ARG A 3 -5.30 -18.64 -2.01
CA ARG A 3 -4.18 -19.22 -2.79
C ARG A 3 -4.60 -19.94 -4.08
N LEU A 4 -5.84 -20.44 -4.15
CA LEU A 4 -6.39 -21.05 -5.36
C LEU A 4 -6.77 -19.98 -6.39
N MET A 5 -7.20 -18.79 -5.95
CA MET A 5 -7.42 -17.63 -6.84
C MET A 5 -6.12 -17.15 -7.49
N MET A 6 -4.96 -17.41 -6.88
CA MET A 6 -3.64 -17.09 -7.44
C MET A 6 -3.06 -18.18 -8.35
N SER A 7 -3.74 -19.32 -8.49
CA SER A 7 -3.25 -20.43 -9.30
C SER A 7 -3.62 -20.22 -10.77
N ILE A 8 -2.68 -20.49 -11.68
CA ILE A 8 -2.91 -20.50 -13.14
C ILE A 8 -3.73 -21.75 -13.49
N SER A 9 -5.00 -21.76 -13.12
CA SER A 9 -5.92 -22.85 -13.39
C SER A 9 -7.32 -22.32 -13.62
N ASN A 10 -8.14 -23.06 -14.36
CA ASN A 10 -9.54 -22.70 -14.61
C ASN A 10 -10.41 -22.67 -13.34
N THR A 11 -9.87 -23.07 -12.19
CA THR A 11 -10.58 -23.07 -10.91
C THR A 11 -10.45 -21.76 -10.14
N GLN A 12 -9.57 -20.85 -10.57
CA GLN A 12 -9.36 -19.55 -9.91
C GLN A 12 -10.64 -18.71 -9.89
N ASP A 13 -11.38 -18.68 -11.00
CA ASP A 13 -12.60 -17.89 -11.15
C ASP A 13 -13.72 -18.47 -10.30
N LEU A 14 -13.86 -19.80 -10.26
CA LEU A 14 -14.83 -20.47 -9.39
C LEU A 14 -14.53 -20.21 -7.91
N ALA A 15 -13.26 -20.22 -7.51
CA ALA A 15 -12.85 -19.92 -6.15
C ALA A 15 -13.17 -18.47 -5.77
N ALA A 16 -12.88 -17.52 -6.67
CA ALA A 16 -13.17 -16.10 -6.50
C ALA A 16 -14.68 -15.85 -6.39
N GLU A 17 -15.47 -16.46 -7.28
CA GLU A 17 -16.93 -16.42 -7.26
C GLU A 17 -17.52 -16.98 -5.97
N PHE A 18 -17.03 -18.13 -5.54
CA PHE A 18 -17.47 -18.76 -4.30
C PHE A 18 -17.21 -17.84 -3.10
N ILE A 19 -16.01 -17.27 -2.99
CA ILE A 19 -15.70 -16.33 -1.90
C ILE A 19 -16.54 -15.06 -2.01
N PHE A 20 -16.77 -14.52 -3.20
CA PHE A 20 -17.61 -13.34 -3.40
C PHE A 20 -19.06 -13.58 -2.94
N ILE A 21 -19.60 -14.78 -3.16
CA ILE A 21 -20.91 -15.20 -2.65
C ILE A 21 -20.89 -15.25 -1.12
N LEU A 22 -19.85 -15.81 -0.50
CA LEU A 22 -19.69 -15.81 0.97
C LEU A 22 -19.61 -14.38 1.52
N CYS A 23 -19.05 -13.45 0.76
CA CYS A 23 -19.02 -12.02 1.09
C CYS A 23 -20.38 -11.32 0.91
N LYS A 24 -21.47 -12.08 0.69
CA LYS A 24 -22.83 -11.58 0.39
C LYS A 24 -22.87 -10.69 -0.85
N LYS A 25 -21.97 -10.91 -1.81
CA LYS A 25 -21.78 -10.07 -3.00
C LYS A 25 -21.44 -8.60 -2.68
N SER A 26 -20.90 -8.32 -1.49
CA SER A 26 -20.33 -7.01 -1.16
C SER A 26 -18.90 -6.90 -1.67
N VAL A 27 -18.64 -5.83 -2.42
CA VAL A 27 -17.30 -5.52 -2.94
C VAL A 27 -16.34 -5.15 -1.80
N ASN A 28 -16.81 -4.35 -0.84
CA ASN A 28 -16.01 -3.96 0.33
C ASN A 28 -15.62 -5.18 1.17
N ARG A 29 -16.57 -6.07 1.48
CA ARG A 29 -16.30 -7.29 2.24
C ARG A 29 -15.35 -8.23 1.48
N PHE A 30 -15.52 -8.32 0.17
CA PHE A 30 -14.65 -9.16 -0.66
C PHE A 30 -13.20 -8.67 -0.66
N VAL A 31 -12.98 -7.36 -0.84
CA VAL A 31 -11.65 -6.76 -0.76
C VAL A 31 -11.07 -6.87 0.64
N LYS A 32 -11.87 -6.66 1.69
CA LYS A 32 -11.45 -6.78 3.10
C LYS A 32 -10.83 -8.13 3.42
N TYR A 33 -11.39 -9.22 2.88
CA TYR A 33 -10.91 -10.58 3.17
C TYR A 33 -9.93 -11.15 2.14
N CYS A 34 -9.96 -10.67 0.90
CA CYS A 34 -9.09 -11.21 -0.16
C CYS A 34 -7.91 -10.30 -0.50
N GLY A 35 -7.98 -9.01 -0.17
CA GLY A 35 -7.11 -7.98 -0.72
C GLY A 35 -7.56 -7.51 -2.10
N PHE A 36 -7.37 -6.21 -2.37
CA PHE A 36 -7.74 -5.61 -3.65
C PHE A 36 -7.04 -6.29 -4.83
N GLY A 37 -5.76 -6.67 -4.70
CA GLY A 37 -5.01 -7.31 -5.77
C GLY A 37 -5.66 -8.61 -6.27
N HIS A 38 -6.09 -9.47 -5.34
CA HIS A 38 -6.78 -10.72 -5.69
C HIS A 38 -8.23 -10.50 -6.14
N ALA A 39 -8.90 -9.48 -5.61
CA ALA A 39 -10.28 -9.17 -5.97
C ALA A 39 -10.39 -8.44 -7.33
N ALA A 40 -9.38 -7.65 -7.70
CA ALA A 40 -9.43 -6.73 -8.83
C ALA A 40 -9.82 -7.43 -10.14
N GLY A 41 -9.26 -8.62 -10.42
CA GLY A 41 -9.58 -9.37 -11.63
C GLY A 41 -11.07 -9.71 -11.74
N LEU A 42 -11.66 -10.29 -10.69
CA LEU A 42 -13.09 -10.63 -10.67
C LEU A 42 -13.97 -9.38 -10.75
N LEU A 43 -13.62 -8.32 -10.00
CA LEU A 43 -14.38 -7.07 -9.96
C LEU A 43 -14.32 -6.33 -11.31
N ALA A 44 -13.18 -6.36 -11.98
CA ALA A 44 -12.98 -5.79 -13.32
C ALA A 44 -13.83 -6.51 -14.35
N ASN A 45 -13.77 -7.85 -14.37
CA ASN A 45 -14.54 -8.68 -15.29
C ASN A 45 -16.06 -8.48 -15.13
N ARG A 46 -16.51 -8.08 -13.94
CA ARG A 46 -17.91 -7.78 -13.63
C ARG A 46 -18.29 -6.31 -13.82
N GLY A 47 -17.34 -5.43 -14.10
CA GLY A 47 -17.59 -3.99 -14.28
C GLY A 47 -17.98 -3.24 -13.00
N ILE A 48 -17.70 -3.80 -11.82
CA ILE A 48 -18.12 -3.25 -10.51
C ILE A 48 -16.96 -2.71 -9.68
N LEU A 49 -15.79 -2.48 -10.28
CA LEU A 49 -14.63 -1.90 -9.58
C LEU A 49 -14.95 -0.56 -8.91
N ASN A 50 -15.72 0.30 -9.57
CA ASN A 50 -16.07 1.62 -9.03
C ASN A 50 -16.94 1.56 -7.78
N ALA A 51 -17.55 0.41 -7.47
CA ALA A 51 -18.31 0.24 -6.23
C ALA A 51 -17.44 0.38 -4.96
N LEU A 52 -16.12 0.23 -5.07
CA LEU A 52 -15.18 0.51 -3.98
C LEU A 52 -15.18 1.99 -3.55
N ASN A 53 -15.49 2.89 -4.48
CA ASN A 53 -15.57 4.32 -4.20
C ASN A 53 -16.93 4.73 -3.61
N THR A 54 -17.88 3.79 -3.52
CA THR A 54 -19.20 4.06 -2.93
C THR A 54 -19.14 3.87 -1.41
N SER A 55 -19.76 4.79 -0.67
CA SER A 55 -19.82 4.73 0.80
C SER A 55 -20.40 3.39 1.26
N LYS A 56 -19.83 2.79 2.32
CA LYS A 56 -20.29 1.52 2.91
C LYS A 56 -21.82 1.49 2.99
N HIS A 57 -22.46 0.52 2.32
CA HIS A 57 -23.90 0.32 2.41
C HIS A 57 -24.26 -0.14 3.83
N GLN A 58 -25.38 0.32 4.38
CA GLN A 58 -25.87 -0.10 5.71
C GLN A 58 -26.11 -1.62 5.84
N SER A 59 -26.20 -2.35 4.71
CA SER A 59 -26.31 -3.82 4.67
C SER A 59 -24.97 -4.54 4.79
N ASP A 60 -23.83 -3.84 4.70
CA ASP A 60 -22.51 -4.32 5.09
C ASP A 60 -22.35 -4.28 6.61
N SER A 61 -23.24 -4.98 7.31
CA SER A 61 -23.12 -5.13 8.76
C SER A 61 -21.85 -5.92 9.08
N GLU A 62 -20.97 -5.31 9.87
CA GLU A 62 -19.75 -5.91 10.46
C GLU A 62 -20.11 -6.86 11.62
N ALA A 63 -21.38 -7.25 11.76
CA ALA A 63 -21.88 -8.07 12.87
C ALA A 63 -21.32 -9.50 12.88
N SER A 64 -20.65 -9.91 11.81
CA SER A 64 -19.98 -11.21 11.70
C SER A 64 -18.51 -11.18 12.16
N GLU A 65 -17.99 -10.00 12.51
CA GLU A 65 -16.57 -9.83 12.80
C GLU A 65 -16.24 -10.23 14.22
N THR A 66 -15.22 -11.07 14.35
CA THR A 66 -14.67 -11.48 15.65
C THR A 66 -13.84 -10.35 16.23
N GLU A 67 -13.75 -10.30 17.56
CA GLU A 67 -12.89 -9.33 18.26
C GLU A 67 -11.43 -9.43 17.81
N ASP A 68 -10.95 -10.66 17.54
CA ASP A 68 -9.59 -10.91 17.04
C ASP A 68 -9.27 -10.16 15.75
N TYR A 69 -10.24 -10.08 14.82
CA TYR A 69 -10.02 -9.38 13.56
C TYR A 69 -9.94 -7.87 13.78
N LYS A 70 -10.83 -7.31 14.62
CA LYS A 70 -10.86 -5.87 14.91
C LYS A 70 -9.57 -5.39 15.58
N ALA A 71 -8.91 -6.24 16.35
CA ALA A 71 -7.62 -5.92 16.97
C ALA A 71 -6.48 -5.72 15.96
N VAL A 72 -6.59 -6.30 14.76
CA VAL A 72 -5.53 -6.27 13.73
C VAL A 72 -5.96 -5.60 12.43
N GLU A 73 -7.19 -5.11 12.33
CA GLU A 73 -7.75 -4.53 11.10
C GLU A 73 -6.86 -3.42 10.53
N THR A 74 -6.28 -2.57 11.38
CA THR A 74 -5.38 -1.48 10.98
C THR A 74 -4.04 -1.95 10.43
N GLN A 75 -3.65 -3.21 10.70
CA GLN A 75 -2.38 -3.80 10.28
C GLN A 75 -2.51 -4.58 8.96
N VAL A 76 -3.73 -4.85 8.50
CA VAL A 76 -3.96 -5.58 7.26
C VAL A 76 -3.70 -4.67 6.07
N ASN A 77 -2.81 -5.08 5.16
CA ASN A 77 -2.60 -4.36 3.92
C ASN A 77 -3.85 -4.51 3.03
N PRO A 78 -4.52 -3.42 2.60
CA PRO A 78 -5.75 -3.48 1.82
C PRO A 78 -5.54 -4.05 0.40
N VAL A 79 -4.31 -4.02 -0.13
CA VAL A 79 -3.97 -4.57 -1.44
C VAL A 79 -3.80 -6.08 -1.36
N THR A 80 -3.05 -6.58 -0.38
CA THR A 80 -2.72 -8.01 -0.27
C THR A 80 -3.74 -8.79 0.56
N GLY A 81 -4.48 -8.11 1.44
CA GLY A 81 -5.43 -8.73 2.39
C GLY A 81 -4.73 -9.50 3.50
N CYS A 82 -3.44 -9.26 3.72
CA CYS A 82 -2.60 -9.96 4.69
C CYS A 82 -1.88 -8.96 5.60
N ILE A 83 -1.48 -9.43 6.78
CA ILE A 83 -0.56 -8.70 7.66
C ILE A 83 0.85 -9.04 7.17
N GLU A 84 1.54 -8.04 6.66
CA GLU A 84 2.91 -8.22 6.20
C GLU A 84 3.86 -8.29 7.39
N PRO A 85 4.84 -9.20 7.38
CA PRO A 85 5.90 -9.17 8.38
C PRO A 85 6.63 -7.84 8.28
N ALA A 86 7.09 -7.31 9.42
CA ALA A 86 7.89 -6.09 9.43
C ALA A 86 9.11 -6.28 8.50
N GLY A 87 9.19 -5.46 7.46
CA GLY A 87 10.31 -5.49 6.53
C GLY A 87 11.61 -5.12 7.25
N GLU A 88 12.69 -5.82 6.92
CA GLU A 88 14.02 -5.43 7.37
C GLU A 88 14.44 -4.12 6.67
N ASN A 89 15.17 -3.26 7.39
CA ASN A 89 15.69 -2.05 6.77
C ASN A 89 16.64 -2.43 5.61
N PRO A 90 16.43 -1.92 4.38
CA PRO A 90 17.21 -2.31 3.21
C PRO A 90 18.69 -1.91 3.32
N PHE A 91 19.02 -1.00 4.22
CA PHE A 91 20.38 -0.52 4.48
C PHE A 91 21.10 -1.30 5.59
N THR A 92 20.47 -2.32 6.17
CA THR A 92 21.09 -3.13 7.24
C THR A 92 22.34 -3.83 6.70
N GLY A 93 23.49 -3.64 7.38
CA GLY A 93 24.75 -4.27 6.99
C GLY A 93 25.52 -3.54 5.88
N MET A 94 25.05 -2.40 5.39
CA MET A 94 25.80 -1.53 4.47
C MET A 94 26.67 -0.53 5.22
N THR A 95 27.87 -0.25 4.72
CA THR A 95 28.69 0.89 5.18
C THR A 95 28.07 2.21 4.70
N GLU A 96 28.50 3.34 5.27
CA GLU A 96 27.93 4.63 4.91
C GLU A 96 28.20 4.97 3.44
N GLU A 97 29.40 4.67 2.95
CA GLU A 97 29.77 4.89 1.55
C GLU A 97 28.91 4.05 0.59
N GLN A 98 28.53 2.83 1.01
CA GLN A 98 27.65 1.98 0.21
C GLN A 98 26.22 2.53 0.17
N LYS A 99 25.72 3.06 1.29
CA LYS A 99 24.39 3.71 1.32
C LYS A 99 24.36 4.92 0.39
N GLU A 100 25.37 5.78 0.48
CA GLU A 100 25.48 6.96 -0.40
C GLU A 100 25.53 6.55 -1.88
N TYR A 101 26.32 5.51 -2.22
CA TYR A 101 26.41 5.00 -3.58
C TYR A 101 25.07 4.50 -4.11
N GLU A 102 24.33 3.70 -3.35
CA GLU A 102 23.01 3.19 -3.79
C GLU A 102 21.97 4.31 -3.90
N VAL A 103 22.02 5.32 -3.04
CA VAL A 103 21.16 6.51 -3.15
C VAL A 103 21.47 7.29 -4.44
N HIS A 104 22.76 7.52 -4.75
CA HIS A 104 23.16 8.18 -5.98
C HIS A 104 22.77 7.39 -7.23
N ARG A 105 22.92 6.08 -7.19
CA ARG A 105 22.51 5.18 -8.28
C ARG A 105 21.00 5.24 -8.49
N LEU A 106 20.21 5.14 -7.42
CA LEU A 106 18.75 5.24 -7.47
C LEU A 106 18.30 6.58 -8.06
N MET A 107 18.89 7.69 -7.61
CA MET A 107 18.55 9.03 -8.12
C MET A 107 18.86 9.16 -9.62
N ASN A 108 19.99 8.60 -10.06
CA ASN A 108 20.34 8.60 -11.47
C ASN A 108 19.34 7.78 -12.30
N ASP A 109 18.90 6.63 -11.81
CA ASP A 109 17.95 5.78 -12.51
C ASP A 109 16.54 6.42 -12.58
N ILE A 110 16.08 7.07 -11.50
CA ILE A 110 14.85 7.88 -11.51
C ILE A 110 14.98 9.03 -12.53
N ASN A 111 16.11 9.74 -12.54
CA ASN A 111 16.34 10.84 -13.49
C ASN A 111 16.33 10.36 -14.96
N LYS A 112 16.92 9.21 -15.26
CA LYS A 112 16.84 8.61 -16.60
C LYS A 112 15.40 8.32 -17.02
N LEU A 113 14.61 7.73 -16.13
CA LEU A 113 13.20 7.42 -16.40
C LEU A 113 12.37 8.69 -16.62
N MET A 114 12.63 9.75 -15.84
CA MET A 114 11.99 11.06 -16.01
C MET A 114 12.37 11.71 -17.35
N ASN A 115 13.65 11.70 -17.72
CA ASN A 115 14.13 12.27 -18.99
C ASN A 115 13.63 11.51 -20.21
N GLN A 116 13.38 10.20 -20.08
CA GLN A 116 12.74 9.39 -21.12
C GLN A 116 11.21 9.58 -21.17
N GLY A 117 10.63 10.31 -20.22
CA GLY A 117 9.19 10.51 -20.12
C GLY A 117 8.40 9.26 -19.69
N LEU A 118 9.08 8.26 -19.10
CA LEU A 118 8.43 7.02 -18.65
C LEU A 118 7.73 7.18 -17.31
N ILE A 119 8.25 8.04 -16.44
CA ILE A 119 7.65 8.37 -15.15
C ILE A 119 7.53 9.88 -15.00
N THR A 120 6.50 10.32 -14.31
CA THR A 120 6.32 11.72 -13.92
C THR A 120 5.98 11.75 -12.43
N PRO A 121 6.78 12.44 -11.60
CA PRO A 121 6.45 12.58 -10.19
C PRO A 121 5.14 13.37 -10.04
N GLY A 122 4.30 12.98 -9.09
CA GLY A 122 2.99 13.61 -8.87
C GLY A 122 2.67 13.74 -7.39
N ARG A 123 1.85 14.73 -7.06
CA ARG A 123 1.32 15.02 -5.72
C ARG A 123 -0.20 15.00 -5.75
N VAL A 124 -0.83 14.68 -4.61
CA VAL A 124 -2.28 14.82 -4.45
C VAL A 124 -2.63 16.27 -4.19
N GLY A 125 -3.39 16.88 -5.09
CA GLY A 125 -3.90 18.25 -4.98
C GLY A 125 -4.95 18.39 -3.88
N LYS A 126 -5.32 19.65 -3.56
CA LYS A 126 -6.34 19.95 -2.53
C LYS A 126 -7.74 19.43 -2.89
N ASP A 127 -7.97 19.18 -4.17
CA ASP A 127 -9.16 18.59 -4.75
C ASP A 127 -9.15 17.05 -4.74
N GLY A 128 -8.07 16.44 -4.23
CA GLY A 128 -7.88 14.99 -4.23
C GLY A 128 -7.45 14.41 -5.56
N GLN A 129 -7.18 15.24 -6.58
CA GLN A 129 -6.70 14.79 -7.89
C GLN A 129 -5.18 14.71 -7.94
N LEU A 130 -4.65 13.89 -8.84
CA LEU A 130 -3.21 13.76 -9.03
C LEU A 130 -2.69 14.90 -9.93
N GLU A 131 -1.77 15.71 -9.41
CA GLU A 131 -1.12 16.81 -10.13
C GLU A 131 0.36 16.49 -10.37
N PRO A 132 0.90 16.72 -11.58
CA PRO A 132 2.32 16.49 -11.86
C PRO A 132 3.20 17.54 -11.16
N VAL A 133 4.30 17.11 -10.55
CA VAL A 133 5.33 17.99 -9.99
C VAL A 133 6.53 18.05 -10.92
N LYS A 134 7.30 19.15 -10.89
CA LYS A 134 8.43 19.36 -11.80
C LYS A 134 9.68 18.63 -11.34
N HIS A 135 9.89 18.53 -10.03
CA HIS A 135 11.06 17.88 -9.44
C HIS A 135 10.70 17.01 -8.23
N VAL A 136 11.38 15.86 -8.08
CA VAL A 136 11.14 14.88 -7.00
C VAL A 136 11.32 15.49 -5.61
N LEU A 137 12.22 16.48 -5.46
CA LEU A 137 12.44 17.21 -4.20
C LEU A 137 11.22 18.01 -3.72
N GLU A 138 10.26 18.31 -4.60
CA GLU A 138 9.01 18.95 -4.19
C GLU A 138 8.13 18.01 -3.34
N LEU A 139 8.37 16.70 -3.39
CA LEU A 139 7.64 15.70 -2.62
C LEU A 139 8.09 15.63 -1.15
N VAL A 140 9.30 16.08 -0.83
CA VAL A 140 9.90 15.97 0.53
C VAL A 140 9.42 17.08 1.46
N LYS A 141 8.90 18.20 0.92
CA LYS A 141 8.51 19.39 1.71
C LYS A 141 7.33 19.17 2.66
N ASP A 142 6.62 18.06 2.54
CA ASP A 142 5.48 17.76 3.40
C ASP A 142 5.87 16.92 4.65
N ASP A 143 7.14 16.46 4.74
CA ASP A 143 7.66 15.59 5.82
C ASP A 143 8.51 16.34 6.88
N ASP A 144 8.39 17.67 7.00
CA ASP A 144 8.98 18.44 8.10
C ASP A 144 8.22 18.17 9.43
N ALA A 145 8.26 16.92 9.91
CA ALA A 145 8.08 16.59 11.30
C ALA A 145 9.47 16.64 11.97
N GLU A 146 9.67 17.70 12.75
CA GLU A 146 10.81 18.09 13.58
C GLU A 146 11.90 17.02 13.83
N PRO A 147 13.20 17.35 13.62
CA PRO A 147 14.29 16.53 14.12
C PRO A 147 14.30 16.57 15.66
N ASP A 148 14.25 15.39 16.27
CA ASP A 148 14.37 15.18 17.71
C ASP A 148 15.71 15.76 18.20
N LYS A 149 15.67 16.97 18.75
CA LYS A 149 16.77 17.54 19.53
C LYS A 149 16.66 16.98 20.94
N SER A 150 17.52 16.02 21.28
CA SER A 150 17.94 15.81 22.65
C SER A 150 19.47 15.79 22.72
N ASP A 151 19.97 17.00 22.93
CA ASP A 151 21.23 17.45 23.49
C ASP A 151 22.26 16.41 23.96
N SER A 152 23.42 16.49 23.33
CA SER A 152 24.71 16.23 23.97
C SER A 152 25.05 17.43 24.87
N GLU A 153 25.18 17.23 26.18
CA GLU A 153 26.08 18.05 27.00
C GLU A 153 27.22 17.19 27.52
N ASP A 154 28.43 17.59 27.13
CA ASP A 154 29.73 17.06 27.54
C ASP A 154 30.06 17.40 29.01
N GLY A 155 30.68 16.43 29.71
CA GLY A 155 32.00 16.63 30.33
C GLY A 155 32.19 17.45 31.63
N VAL A 156 32.64 16.72 32.67
CA VAL A 156 33.75 17.05 33.61
C VAL A 156 33.48 17.97 34.82
N GLY A 157 33.59 17.36 36.01
CA GLY A 157 34.59 17.79 37.03
C GLY A 157 34.10 18.56 38.26
N SER A 158 34.06 17.89 39.41
CA SER A 158 34.79 18.25 40.65
C SER A 158 34.80 17.06 41.60
#